data_AF-A0A831W3B7-F1
#
_entry.id   AF-A0A831W3B7-F1
#
_cell.length_a   1.000
_cell.length_b   1.000
_cell.length_c   1.000
_cell.angle_alpha   90.00
_cell.angle_beta   90.00
_cell.angle_gamma   90.00
#
_symmetry.space_group_name_H-M   'P 1'
#
loop_
_entity.id
_entity.type
_entity.pdbx_description
1 polymer ?
#
loop_
_entity_poly.entity_id
_entity_poly.type
_entity_poly.pdbx_seq_one_letter_code
_entity_poly.pdbx_strand_id
1 'polypeptide(L)' 'MQSDKPFERRALDFDATGLPVPAELLVYTQAEWRRLMGEAGRFARTLAAETVWVYERGA' A
#
# COMPACT_ATOMS: atom_id res chain seq x y z
N MET A 1 -10.35 -5.54 -7.63
CA MET A 1 -10.63 -5.94 -6.24
C MET A 1 -11.03 -4.71 -5.44
N GLN A 2 -12.15 -4.77 -4.72
CA GLN A 2 -12.68 -3.69 -3.87
C GLN A 2 -12.49 -4.07 -2.39
N SER A 3 -12.65 -3.10 -1.48
CA SER A 3 -12.70 -3.34 -0.03
C SER A 3 -14.00 -2.78 0.54
N ASP A 4 -14.56 -3.48 1.53
CA ASP A 4 -15.77 -3.13 2.29
C ASP A 4 -15.46 -2.32 3.57
N LYS A 5 -14.17 -2.07 3.85
CA LYS A 5 -13.72 -1.29 5.02
C LYS A 5 -13.24 0.12 4.62
N PRO A 6 -13.44 1.13 5.49
CA PRO A 6 -12.78 2.43 5.36
C PRO A 6 -11.26 2.26 5.25
N PHE A 7 -10.60 3.13 4.47
CA PHE A 7 -9.18 3.02 4.15
C PHE A 7 -8.30 2.83 5.39
N GLU A 8 -8.53 3.64 6.42
CA GLU A 8 -7.82 3.65 7.70
C GLU A 8 -8.02 2.39 8.56
N ARG A 9 -9.03 1.57 8.29
CA ARG A 9 -9.31 0.34 9.05
C ARG A 9 -8.80 -0.93 8.38
N ARG A 10 -8.41 -0.88 7.10
CA ARG A 10 -7.99 -2.06 6.33
C ARG A 10 -6.69 -2.67 6.83
N ALA A 11 -5.82 -1.87 7.43
CA ALA A 11 -4.57 -2.35 8.03
C ALA A 11 -4.81 -3.35 9.17
N LEU A 12 -5.97 -3.28 9.84
CA LEU A 12 -6.31 -4.14 10.98
C LEU A 12 -6.48 -5.63 10.60
N ASP A 13 -6.56 -5.95 9.31
CA ASP A 13 -6.69 -7.32 8.82
C ASP A 13 -5.33 -8.05 8.69
N PHE A 14 -4.23 -7.34 8.95
CA PHE A 14 -2.87 -7.87 8.82
C PHE A 14 -2.16 -7.83 10.18
N ASP A 15 -1.49 -8.91 10.54
CA ASP A 15 -0.62 -8.94 11.71
C ASP A 15 0.78 -8.40 11.34
N ALA A 16 1.05 -7.17 11.75
CA ALA A 16 2.34 -6.51 11.56
C ALA A 16 3.32 -6.77 12.71
N THR A 17 2.89 -7.40 13.80
CA THR A 17 3.68 -7.52 15.04
C THR A 17 4.88 -8.46 14.90
N GLY A 18 4.89 -9.29 13.86
CA GLY A 18 6.03 -10.13 13.49
C GLY A 18 7.16 -9.41 12.77
N LEU A 19 7.00 -8.13 12.40
CA LEU A 19 8.05 -7.36 11.77
C LEU A 19 9.16 -7.01 12.79
N PRO A 20 10.44 -7.03 12.38
CA PRO A 20 11.56 -6.79 13.29
C PRO A 20 11.60 -5.35 13.84
N VAL A 21 10.84 -4.44 13.21
CA VAL A 21 10.66 -3.06 13.63
C VAL A 21 9.18 -2.69 13.57
N PRO A 22 8.69 -1.79 14.45
CA PRO A 22 7.34 -1.26 14.35
C PRO A 22 7.12 -0.63 12.96
N ALA A 23 6.02 -0.99 12.32
CA ALA A 23 5.67 -0.48 10.99
C ALA A 23 4.16 -0.28 10.87
N GLU A 24 3.76 0.55 9.91
CA GLU A 24 2.37 0.83 9.57
C GLU A 24 2.07 0.32 8.15
N LEU A 25 0.84 -0.14 7.92
CA LEU A 25 0.39 -0.60 6.61
C LEU A 25 -0.61 0.38 5.98
N LEU A 26 -0.42 0.66 4.70
CA LEU A 26 -1.40 1.36 3.86
C LEU A 26 -1.95 0.38 2.82
N VAL A 27 -3.24 0.05 2.91
CA VAL A 27 -3.87 -0.99 2.08
C VAL A 27 -4.76 -0.36 1.00
N TYR A 28 -4.23 -0.31 -0.22
CA TYR A 28 -4.93 0.22 -1.38
C TYR A 28 -5.66 -0.88 -2.15
N THR A 29 -6.89 -0.59 -2.56
CA THR A 29 -7.52 -1.29 -3.69
C THR A 29 -6.77 -0.94 -4.98
N GLN A 30 -6.93 -1.78 -6.00
CA GLN A 30 -6.30 -1.54 -7.30
C GLN A 30 -6.80 -0.23 -7.96
N ALA A 31 -8.04 0.19 -7.69
CA ALA A 31 -8.58 1.44 -8.22
C ALA A 31 -7.94 2.66 -7.53
N GLU A 32 -7.82 2.62 -6.20
CA GLU A 32 -7.18 3.69 -5.42
C GLU A 32 -5.70 3.82 -5.78
N TRP A 33 -4.96 2.70 -5.92
CA TRP A 33 -3.56 2.74 -6.34
C TRP A 33 -3.40 3.39 -7.71
N ARG A 34 -4.21 2.98 -8.71
CA ARG A 34 -4.17 3.58 -10.04
C ARG A 34 -4.48 5.07 -10.02
N ARG A 35 -5.47 5.50 -9.22
CA ARG A 35 -5.79 6.91 -9.05
C ARG A 35 -4.62 7.69 -8.43
N LEU A 36 -4.06 7.19 -7.32
CA LEU A 36 -2.92 7.80 -6.63
C LEU A 36 -1.75 8.01 -7.60
N MET A 37 -1.41 6.99 -8.39
CA MET A 37 -0.32 7.09 -9.35
C MET A 37 -0.65 8.01 -10.54
N GLY A 38 -1.92 8.08 -10.94
CA GLY A 38 -2.39 8.96 -12.02
C GLY A 38 -2.42 10.45 -11.66
N GLU A 39 -2.66 10.80 -10.40
CA GLU A 39 -2.66 12.19 -9.91
C GLU A 39 -1.25 12.82 -9.91
N ALA A 40 -0.20 11.99 -9.98
CA ALA A 40 1.20 12.41 -10.06
C ALA A 40 1.62 13.44 -8.99
N GLY A 41 0.94 13.46 -7.83
CA GLY A 41 1.25 14.34 -6.70
C GLY A 41 2.61 14.02 -6.07
N ARG A 42 3.06 14.86 -5.12
CA ARG A 42 4.36 14.66 -4.45
C ARG A 42 4.50 13.25 -3.88
N PHE A 43 3.46 12.75 -3.20
CA PHE A 43 3.49 11.42 -2.59
C PHE A 43 3.59 10.30 -3.64
N ALA A 44 2.84 10.38 -4.74
CA ALA A 44 2.92 9.41 -5.83
C ALA A 44 4.32 9.36 -6.46
N ARG A 45 4.98 10.52 -6.61
CA ARG A 45 6.37 10.60 -7.11
C ARG A 45 7.37 9.99 -6.13
N THR A 46 7.22 10.24 -4.84
CA THR A 46 8.04 9.60 -3.79
C THR A 46 7.88 8.09 -3.83
N LEU A 47 6.63 7.58 -3.86
CA LEU A 47 6.40 6.13 -3.98
C LEU A 47 7.01 5.56 -5.26
N ALA A 48 6.89 6.24 -6.40
CA ALA A 48 7.47 5.77 -7.65
C ALA A 48 9.01 5.66 -7.62
N ALA A 49 9.67 6.62 -6.97
CA ALA A 49 11.13 6.72 -6.97
C ALA A 49 11.81 5.96 -5.84
N GLU A 50 11.15 5.83 -4.69
CA GLU A 50 11.79 5.40 -3.44
C GLU A 50 11.28 4.03 -2.94
N THR A 51 10.22 3.47 -3.53
CA THR A 51 9.69 2.15 -3.12
C THR A 51 10.61 1.02 -3.55
N VAL A 52 10.99 0.18 -2.59
CA VAL A 52 11.64 -1.10 -2.85
C VAL A 52 10.58 -2.21 -2.85
N TRP A 53 10.41 -2.88 -3.98
CA TRP A 53 9.45 -3.97 -4.13
C TRP A 53 10.06 -5.29 -3.64
N VAL A 54 9.46 -5.87 -2.60
CA VAL A 54 9.93 -7.13 -1.99
C VAL A 54 9.10 -8.35 -2.40
N TYR A 55 7.92 -8.13 -3.00
CA TYR A 55 7.08 -9.19 -3.54
C TYR A 55 7.17 -9.18 -5.06
N GLU A 56 7.85 -10.18 -5.62
CA GLU A 56 7.73 -10.52 -7.02
C GLU A 56 6.68 -11.63 -7.15
N ARG A 57 5.68 -11.40 -8.01
CA ARG A 57 4.71 -12.45 -8.33
C ARG A 57 5.49 -13.60 -8.95
N GLY A 58 5.47 -14.77 -8.31
CA GLY A 58 6.09 -15.98 -8.85
C GLY A 58 5.64 -16.23 -10.30
N ALA A 59 6.60 -16.62 -11.14
CA ALA A 59 6.41 -16.91 -12.57
C ALA A 59 5.38 -18.01 -12.82
#